data_AF-A0AAD1S6N6-F1
#
_entry.id   AF-A0AAD1S6N6-F1
#
_cell.length_a   1.000
_cell.length_b   1.000
_cell.length_c   1.000
_cell.angle_alpha   90.00
_cell.angle_beta   90.00
_cell.angle_gamma   90.00
#
_symmetry.space_group_name_H-M   'P 1'
#
loop_
_entity.id
_entity.type
_entity.pdbx_description
1 polymer ?
#
loop_
_entity_poly.entity_id
_entity_poly.type
_entity_poly.pdbx_seq_one_letter_code
_entity_poly.pdbx_strand_id
1 'polypeptide(L)'
;MEPPQTPRGSQQNQPQGPMDSFLQPTPGSGGELVGPRSAPPSPASSTGREHSTLDRISEELRSIAASMATKTDLLTLTTTIQDALRAEMAGIRTEVTAQGSRIEVLEHSVEAQSNRISATDMAVSRQGDMLLDVRRHLEDLDNRGRRCNIRVRGVPETGGEENGGGFGRKRRPDILNSNGHTELLTRAHLKTDRGTSSAASTPSPLKTLS
;
A
#
# COMPACT_ATOMS: atom_id res chain seq x y z
N MET A 1 26.80 0.43 7.60
CA MET A 1 25.59 1.26 7.84
C MET A 1 25.00 1.55 6.48
N GLU A 2 24.06 0.70 6.04
CA GLU A 2 23.25 0.94 4.85
C GLU A 2 21.84 1.35 5.27
N PRO A 3 21.18 2.27 4.55
CA PRO A 3 19.82 2.66 4.85
C PRO A 3 18.79 1.65 4.31
N PRO A 4 17.64 1.46 4.97
CA PRO A 4 16.62 0.53 4.52
C PRO A 4 15.81 1.12 3.35
N GLN A 5 15.64 0.31 2.30
CA GLN A 5 14.81 0.60 1.14
C GLN A 5 13.32 0.50 1.50
N THR A 6 12.55 1.50 1.06
CA THR A 6 11.08 1.56 1.19
C THR A 6 10.42 0.74 0.06
N PRO A 7 9.38 -0.07 0.33
CA PRO A 7 8.64 -0.75 -0.72
C PRO A 7 7.67 0.21 -1.42
N ARG A 8 7.76 0.21 -2.75
CA ARG A 8 7.00 0.99 -3.71
C ARG A 8 5.56 0.45 -3.76
N GLY A 9 4.61 1.24 -3.26
CA GLY A 9 3.18 0.90 -3.27
C GLY A 9 2.60 0.83 -4.68
N SER A 10 1.84 -0.25 -4.91
CA SER A 10 1.11 -0.59 -6.11
C SER A 10 0.06 0.47 -6.46
N GLN A 11 0.07 0.95 -7.71
CA GLN A 11 -1.02 1.75 -8.26
C GLN A 11 -2.28 0.88 -8.38
N GLN A 12 -3.35 1.32 -7.71
CA GLN A 12 -4.67 0.72 -7.83
C GLN A 12 -5.50 1.58 -8.79
N ASN A 13 -5.87 0.98 -9.92
CA ASN A 13 -6.78 1.51 -10.93
C ASN A 13 -8.09 2.02 -10.31
N GLN A 14 -8.45 3.28 -10.59
CA GLN A 14 -9.84 3.73 -10.50
C GLN A 14 -10.52 3.62 -11.87
N PRO A 15 -11.76 3.11 -11.95
CA PRO A 15 -12.59 3.27 -13.14
C PRO A 15 -13.22 4.68 -13.13
N GLN A 16 -12.94 5.46 -14.17
CA GLN A 16 -13.67 6.70 -14.44
C GLN A 16 -15.08 6.36 -14.91
N GLY A 17 -16.09 6.73 -14.13
CA GLY A 17 -17.49 6.70 -14.55
C GLY A 17 -17.81 7.82 -15.54
N PRO A 18 -18.73 7.61 -16.49
CA PRO A 18 -19.12 8.62 -17.46
C PRO A 18 -19.95 9.72 -16.78
N MET A 19 -19.55 10.98 -16.97
CA MET A 19 -20.34 12.14 -16.58
C MET A 19 -21.57 12.22 -17.48
N ASP A 20 -22.73 12.07 -16.83
CA ASP A 20 -24.04 12.10 -17.45
C ASP A 20 -24.38 13.49 -18.00
N SER A 21 -25.06 13.43 -19.13
CA SER A 21 -25.45 14.55 -19.98
C SER A 21 -26.61 15.31 -19.36
N PHE A 22 -26.48 16.61 -19.11
CA PHE A 22 -27.65 17.46 -18.89
C PHE A 22 -27.37 18.92 -19.25
N LEU A 23 -27.54 19.26 -20.53
CA LEU A 23 -27.86 20.62 -20.94
C LEU A 23 -29.09 20.61 -21.85
N GLN A 24 -29.94 21.54 -21.48
CA GLN A 24 -31.35 21.77 -21.80
C GLN A 24 -31.55 22.49 -23.17
N PRO A 25 -32.78 22.87 -23.55
CA PRO A 25 -33.31 22.74 -24.91
C PRO A 25 -33.19 23.99 -25.79
N THR A 26 -33.47 23.74 -27.07
CA THR A 26 -33.66 24.65 -28.22
C THR A 26 -34.57 25.85 -27.97
N PRO A 27 -34.34 26.96 -28.71
CA PRO A 27 -35.45 27.74 -29.24
C PRO A 27 -35.43 27.77 -30.77
N GLY A 28 -36.55 27.32 -31.36
CA GLY A 28 -36.91 27.58 -32.74
C GLY A 28 -37.67 28.90 -32.88
N SER A 29 -37.36 29.65 -33.94
CA SER A 29 -38.15 30.73 -34.53
C SER A 29 -37.54 30.94 -35.93
N GLY A 30 -38.13 30.56 -37.07
CA GLY A 30 -39.51 30.73 -37.52
C GLY A 30 -39.78 32.23 -37.64
N GLY A 31 -39.98 32.87 -38.79
CA GLY A 31 -40.01 32.53 -40.20
C GLY A 31 -40.30 33.84 -40.96
N GLU A 32 -39.82 33.96 -42.19
CA GLU A 32 -40.16 35.06 -43.12
C GLU A 32 -41.68 35.24 -43.29
N LEU A 33 -42.14 36.48 -43.52
CA LEU A 33 -43.04 36.78 -44.64
C LEU A 33 -43.19 38.28 -44.90
N VAL A 34 -43.46 38.55 -46.18
CA VAL A 34 -43.34 39.78 -46.95
C VAL A 34 -44.70 40.48 -47.11
N GLY A 35 -44.73 41.82 -46.94
CA GLY A 35 -45.62 42.81 -47.62
C GLY A 35 -47.14 42.79 -47.34
N PRO A 36 -47.94 43.79 -47.79
CA PRO A 36 -47.62 44.96 -48.64
C PRO A 36 -48.11 46.34 -48.13
N ARG A 37 -47.78 47.36 -48.94
CA ARG A 37 -48.11 48.80 -48.90
C ARG A 37 -49.57 49.15 -48.57
N SER A 38 -49.75 50.27 -47.85
CA SER A 38 -50.90 51.18 -48.01
C SER A 38 -50.52 52.61 -47.63
N ALA A 39 -51.13 53.56 -48.35
CA ALA A 39 -50.75 54.95 -48.58
C ALA A 39 -51.15 55.93 -47.44
N PRO A 40 -50.75 57.22 -47.49
CA PRO A 40 -50.76 58.15 -46.37
C PRO A 40 -52.05 58.98 -46.27
N PRO A 41 -52.41 59.48 -45.07
CA PRO A 41 -53.24 60.67 -44.93
C PRO A 41 -52.42 61.91 -44.53
N SER A 42 -52.72 63.00 -45.23
CA SER A 42 -52.18 64.35 -45.15
C SER A 42 -52.37 65.06 -43.78
N PRO A 43 -51.64 66.16 -43.54
CA PRO A 43 -51.52 66.79 -42.23
C PRO A 43 -52.63 67.82 -41.98
N ALA A 44 -53.33 67.67 -40.87
CA ALA A 44 -54.15 68.73 -40.29
C ALA A 44 -53.37 69.38 -39.15
N SER A 45 -52.97 70.63 -39.36
CA SER A 45 -52.42 71.54 -38.36
C SER A 45 -53.43 71.76 -37.22
N SER A 46 -53.01 71.63 -35.97
CA SER A 46 -53.57 72.43 -34.86
C SER A 46 -52.71 72.33 -33.60
N THR A 47 -51.92 73.39 -33.39
CA THR A 47 -51.60 74.01 -32.10
C THR A 47 -51.93 73.23 -30.80
N GLY A 48 -50.91 72.67 -30.16
CA GLY A 48 -50.99 72.10 -28.81
C GLY A 48 -49.67 71.47 -28.35
N ARG A 49 -48.54 72.18 -28.53
CA ARG A 49 -47.18 71.57 -28.55
C ARG A 49 -46.40 71.61 -27.22
N GLU A 50 -47.02 71.90 -26.08
CA GLU A 50 -46.26 71.98 -24.81
C GLU A 50 -46.70 71.01 -23.71
N HIS A 51 -47.79 70.24 -23.89
CA HIS A 51 -48.23 69.23 -22.92
C HIS A 51 -47.73 67.79 -23.24
N SER A 52 -47.41 67.49 -24.50
CA SER A 52 -47.09 66.12 -24.95
C SER A 52 -45.71 65.61 -24.53
N THR A 53 -44.74 66.49 -24.26
CA THR A 53 -43.40 66.10 -23.80
C THR A 53 -43.38 65.78 -22.31
N LEU A 54 -44.10 66.55 -21.50
CA LEU A 54 -44.26 66.30 -20.06
C LEU A 54 -45.00 65.00 -19.79
N ASP A 55 -46.08 64.72 -20.54
CA ASP A 55 -46.81 63.46 -20.41
C ASP A 55 -45.90 62.26 -20.73
N ARG A 56 -45.12 62.34 -21.81
CA ARG A 56 -44.19 61.28 -22.22
C ARG A 56 -43.08 61.02 -21.20
N ILE A 57 -42.50 62.09 -20.63
CA ILE A 57 -41.49 62.00 -19.56
C ILE A 57 -42.12 61.41 -18.29
N SER A 58 -43.36 61.79 -17.97
CA SER A 58 -44.07 61.26 -16.80
C SER A 58 -44.38 59.76 -16.94
N GLU A 59 -44.64 59.31 -18.16
CA GLU A 59 -44.90 57.92 -18.51
C GLU A 59 -43.60 57.09 -18.49
N GLU A 60 -42.50 57.65 -18.98
CA GLU A 60 -41.16 57.07 -18.86
C GLU A 60 -40.71 56.96 -17.39
N LEU A 61 -40.93 57.98 -16.56
CA LEU A 61 -40.63 57.92 -15.12
C LEU A 61 -41.49 56.90 -14.39
N ARG A 62 -42.77 56.74 -14.76
CA ARG A 62 -43.63 55.68 -14.23
C ARG A 62 -43.14 54.30 -14.65
N SER A 63 -42.73 54.13 -15.90
CA SER A 63 -42.16 52.89 -16.43
C SER A 63 -40.87 52.53 -15.70
N ILE A 64 -39.97 53.51 -15.50
CA ILE A 64 -38.74 53.33 -14.73
C ILE A 64 -39.07 52.96 -13.28
N ALA A 65 -39.97 53.68 -12.61
CA ALA A 65 -40.38 53.39 -11.23
C ALA A 65 -41.06 52.02 -11.09
N ALA A 66 -41.82 51.57 -12.09
CA ALA A 66 -42.40 50.23 -12.15
C ALA A 66 -41.37 49.15 -12.45
N SER A 67 -40.27 49.49 -13.15
CA SER A 67 -39.15 48.57 -13.42
C SER A 67 -38.16 48.45 -12.26
N MET A 68 -38.22 49.36 -11.28
CA MET A 68 -37.37 49.30 -10.10
C MET A 68 -37.80 48.15 -9.19
N ALA A 69 -36.81 47.42 -8.67
CA ALA A 69 -37.04 46.41 -7.65
C ALA A 69 -37.79 47.04 -6.48
N THR A 70 -38.93 46.44 -6.12
CA THR A 70 -39.75 46.93 -5.03
C THR A 70 -39.10 46.55 -3.70
N LYS A 71 -39.45 47.27 -2.63
CA LYS A 71 -39.00 46.94 -1.27
C LYS A 71 -39.33 45.49 -0.91
N THR A 72 -40.45 44.97 -1.40
CA THR A 72 -40.87 43.57 -1.25
C THR A 72 -39.92 42.60 -1.94
N ASP A 73 -39.42 42.92 -3.13
CA ASP A 73 -38.45 42.08 -3.85
C ASP A 73 -37.12 41.98 -3.10
N LEU A 74 -36.65 43.10 -2.52
CA LEU A 74 -35.44 43.09 -1.70
C LEU A 74 -35.60 42.26 -0.42
N LEU A 75 -36.77 42.34 0.22
CA LEU A 75 -37.06 41.52 1.41
C LEU A 75 -37.11 40.03 1.06
N THR A 76 -37.78 39.66 -0.03
CA THR A 76 -37.85 38.25 -0.48
C THR A 76 -36.49 37.70 -0.88
N LEU A 77 -35.64 38.49 -1.55
CA LEU A 77 -34.27 38.11 -1.84
C LEU A 77 -33.47 37.89 -0.55
N THR A 78 -33.60 38.80 0.41
CA THR A 78 -32.89 38.70 1.69
C THR A 78 -33.32 37.46 2.47
N THR A 79 -34.62 37.15 2.52
CA THR A 79 -35.11 35.93 3.18
C THR A 79 -34.61 34.69 2.45
N THR A 80 -34.61 34.69 1.12
CA THR A 80 -34.14 33.55 0.32
C THR A 80 -32.66 33.28 0.57
N ILE A 81 -31.84 34.33 0.61
CA ILE A 81 -30.41 34.22 0.94
C ILE A 81 -30.25 33.71 2.37
N GLN A 82 -31.01 34.24 3.32
CA GLN A 82 -30.91 33.84 4.72
C GLN A 82 -31.28 32.36 4.91
N ASP A 83 -32.31 31.88 4.20
CA ASP A 83 -32.74 30.49 4.26
C ASP A 83 -31.75 29.55 3.56
N ALA A 84 -31.19 29.96 2.41
CA ALA A 84 -30.12 29.22 1.75
C ALA A 84 -28.89 29.08 2.66
N LEU A 85 -28.45 30.16 3.31
CA LEU A 85 -27.33 30.14 4.26
C LEU A 85 -27.62 29.25 5.46
N ARG A 86 -28.85 29.26 6.00
CA ARG A 86 -29.23 28.35 7.09
C ARG A 86 -29.20 26.90 6.64
N ALA A 87 -29.67 26.60 5.44
CA ALA A 87 -29.66 25.25 4.88
C ALA A 87 -28.23 24.74 4.67
N GLU A 88 -27.35 25.56 4.09
CA GLU A 88 -25.93 25.22 3.92
C GLU A 88 -25.23 25.04 5.27
N MET A 89 -25.44 25.94 6.23
CA MET A 89 -24.88 25.76 7.58
C MET A 89 -25.37 24.48 8.26
N ALA A 90 -26.62 24.10 8.06
CA ALA A 90 -27.14 22.82 8.56
C ALA A 90 -26.44 21.64 7.87
N GLY A 91 -26.29 21.70 6.54
CA GLY A 91 -25.54 20.71 5.76
C GLY A 91 -24.11 20.54 6.26
N ILE A 92 -23.36 21.65 6.38
CA ILE A 92 -21.98 21.64 6.89
C ILE A 92 -21.92 21.03 8.29
N ARG A 93 -22.84 21.38 9.20
CA ARG A 93 -22.88 20.78 10.54
C ARG A 93 -23.07 19.26 10.47
N THR A 94 -23.98 18.78 9.62
CA THR A 94 -24.19 17.33 9.46
C THR A 94 -22.94 16.63 8.91
N GLU A 95 -22.28 17.21 7.93
CA GLU A 95 -21.04 16.66 7.37
C GLU A 95 -19.90 16.64 8.39
N VAL A 96 -19.73 17.72 9.16
CA VAL A 96 -18.73 17.79 10.23
C VAL A 96 -19.00 16.71 11.28
N THR A 97 -20.25 16.52 11.71
CA THR A 97 -20.58 15.43 12.66
C THR A 97 -20.31 14.05 12.08
N ALA A 98 -20.66 13.82 10.80
CA ALA A 98 -20.42 12.54 10.14
C ALA A 98 -18.92 12.27 9.96
N GLN A 99 -18.14 13.29 9.63
CA GLN A 99 -16.68 13.20 9.58
C GLN A 99 -16.08 12.90 10.95
N GLY A 100 -16.58 13.55 12.01
CA GLY A 100 -16.19 13.26 13.40
C GLY A 100 -16.38 11.79 13.76
N SER A 101 -17.56 11.21 13.50
CA SER A 101 -17.82 9.79 13.74
C SER A 101 -16.93 8.87 12.90
N ARG A 102 -16.63 9.23 11.65
CA ARG A 102 -15.72 8.44 10.80
C ARG A 102 -14.29 8.46 11.33
N ILE A 103 -13.83 9.60 11.86
CA ILE A 103 -12.51 9.73 12.47
C ILE A 103 -12.43 8.86 13.72
N GLU A 104 -13.42 8.90 14.61
CA GLU A 104 -13.47 8.07 15.82
C GLU A 104 -13.36 6.56 15.51
N VAL A 105 -14.10 6.10 14.49
CA VAL A 105 -14.01 4.70 14.02
C VAL A 105 -12.62 4.36 13.50
N LEU A 106 -12.00 5.28 12.74
CA LEU A 106 -10.64 5.08 12.23
C LEU A 106 -9.60 5.05 13.35
N GLU A 107 -9.72 5.94 14.34
CA GLU A 107 -8.84 5.98 15.51
C GLU A 107 -8.89 4.67 16.29
N HIS A 108 -10.10 4.16 16.58
CA HIS A 108 -10.27 2.85 17.21
C HIS A 108 -9.71 1.70 16.37
N SER A 109 -9.90 1.75 15.05
CA SER A 109 -9.33 0.74 14.15
C SER A 109 -7.79 0.77 14.17
N VAL A 110 -7.19 1.95 14.17
CA VAL A 110 -5.72 2.12 14.24
C VAL A 110 -5.19 1.61 15.56
N GLU A 111 -5.84 1.93 16.68
CA GLU A 111 -5.46 1.43 18.00
C GLU A 111 -5.53 -0.10 18.06
N ALA A 112 -6.64 -0.69 17.59
CA ALA A 112 -6.80 -2.14 17.53
C ALA A 112 -5.72 -2.81 16.66
N GLN A 113 -5.37 -2.23 15.52
CA GLN A 113 -4.30 -2.74 14.66
C GLN A 113 -2.93 -2.63 15.33
N SER A 114 -2.62 -1.50 15.97
CA SER A 114 -1.38 -1.30 16.72
C SER A 114 -1.21 -2.37 17.80
N ASN A 115 -2.27 -2.64 18.56
CA ASN A 115 -2.27 -3.69 19.58
C ASN A 115 -2.01 -5.09 18.99
N ARG A 116 -2.62 -5.40 17.82
CA ARG A 116 -2.39 -6.68 17.13
C ARG A 116 -0.97 -6.83 16.61
N ILE A 117 -0.39 -5.75 16.07
CA ILE A 117 1.00 -5.74 15.60
C ILE A 117 1.94 -6.00 16.79
N SER A 118 1.77 -5.25 17.88
CA SER A 118 2.58 -5.42 19.09
C SER A 118 2.51 -6.85 19.64
N ALA A 119 1.30 -7.43 19.72
CA ALA A 119 1.13 -8.82 20.15
C ALA A 119 1.82 -9.82 19.21
N THR A 120 1.77 -9.57 17.90
CA THR A 120 2.41 -10.42 16.89
C THR A 120 3.93 -10.33 16.99
N ASP A 121 4.49 -9.13 17.13
CA ASP A 121 5.93 -8.92 17.31
C ASP A 121 6.46 -9.63 18.55
N MET A 122 5.72 -9.56 19.66
CA MET A 122 6.05 -10.32 20.87
C MET A 122 6.03 -11.83 20.63
N ALA A 123 5.06 -12.34 19.87
CA ALA A 123 4.97 -13.76 19.56
C ALA A 123 6.14 -14.22 18.67
N VAL A 124 6.48 -13.44 17.65
CA VAL A 124 7.62 -13.70 16.75
C VAL A 124 8.94 -13.70 17.54
N SER A 125 9.13 -12.72 18.44
CA SER A 125 10.33 -12.70 19.30
C SER A 125 10.45 -13.96 20.14
N ARG A 126 9.36 -14.38 20.81
CA ARG A 126 9.36 -15.62 21.62
C ARG A 126 9.65 -16.85 20.77
N GLN A 127 9.11 -16.92 19.56
CA GLN A 127 9.40 -18.02 18.64
C GLN A 127 10.87 -18.03 18.22
N GLY A 128 11.46 -16.85 17.98
CA GLY A 128 12.90 -16.71 17.73
C GLY A 128 13.75 -17.26 18.87
N ASP A 129 13.40 -16.91 20.11
CA ASP A 129 14.11 -17.39 21.30
C ASP A 129 14.01 -18.92 21.45
N MET A 130 12.81 -19.48 21.25
CA MET A 130 12.60 -20.93 21.30
C MET A 130 13.41 -21.67 20.21
N LEU A 131 13.45 -21.13 18.99
CA LEU A 131 14.24 -21.72 17.91
C LEU A 131 15.74 -21.71 18.22
N LEU A 132 16.23 -20.62 18.81
CA LEU A 132 17.62 -20.51 19.22
C LEU A 132 17.97 -21.52 20.31
N ASP A 133 17.09 -21.70 21.29
CA ASP A 133 17.27 -22.66 22.37
C ASP A 133 17.27 -24.11 21.86
N VAL A 134 16.29 -24.46 21.02
CA VAL A 134 16.23 -25.78 20.35
C VAL A 134 17.49 -26.04 19.53
N ARG A 135 17.95 -25.04 18.77
CA ARG A 135 19.20 -25.16 17.99
C ARG A 135 20.39 -25.45 18.90
N ARG A 136 20.51 -24.73 20.02
CA ARG A 136 21.59 -24.93 20.99
C ARG A 136 21.54 -26.34 21.60
N HIS A 137 20.35 -26.84 21.92
CA HIS A 137 20.17 -28.20 22.41
C HIS A 137 20.57 -29.25 21.37
N LEU A 138 20.20 -29.07 20.10
CA LEU A 138 20.62 -29.97 19.02
C LEU A 138 22.13 -29.96 18.83
N GLU A 139 22.76 -28.79 18.88
CA GLU A 139 24.23 -28.66 18.79
C GLU A 139 24.93 -29.35 19.97
N ASP A 140 24.42 -29.23 21.20
CA ASP A 140 24.97 -29.93 22.37
C ASP A 140 24.80 -31.46 22.25
N LEU A 141 23.63 -31.94 21.78
CA LEU A 141 23.39 -33.36 21.57
C LEU A 141 24.31 -33.95 20.49
N ASP A 142 24.47 -33.27 19.34
CA ASP A 142 25.39 -33.69 18.28
C ASP A 142 26.85 -33.69 18.79
N ASN A 143 27.24 -32.69 19.57
CA ASN A 143 28.56 -32.64 20.18
C ASN A 143 28.78 -33.80 21.16
N ARG A 144 27.83 -34.08 22.06
CA ARG A 144 27.91 -35.23 22.99
C ARG A 144 27.99 -36.56 22.24
N GLY A 145 27.22 -36.73 21.17
CA GLY A 145 27.27 -37.92 20.31
C GLY A 145 28.61 -38.10 19.58
N ARG A 146 29.37 -37.02 19.37
CA ARG A 146 30.69 -37.05 18.72
C ARG A 146 31.88 -37.14 19.67
N ARG A 147 31.72 -36.87 20.97
CA ARG A 147 32.83 -36.81 21.95
C ARG A 147 33.69 -38.08 22.01
N CYS A 148 33.13 -39.23 21.67
CA CYS A 148 33.85 -40.51 21.64
C CYS A 148 34.15 -41.02 20.22
N ASN A 149 33.88 -40.22 19.18
CA ASN A 149 34.11 -40.62 17.79
C ASN A 149 35.47 -40.11 17.33
N ILE A 150 36.41 -41.04 17.13
CA ILE A 150 37.73 -40.73 16.56
C ILE A 150 37.62 -40.79 15.03
N ARG A 151 38.07 -39.72 14.35
CA ARG A 151 38.19 -39.69 12.89
C ARG A 151 39.61 -40.00 12.47
N VAL A 152 39.82 -41.14 11.82
CA VAL A 152 41.12 -41.53 11.25
C VAL A 152 41.15 -41.15 9.77
N ARG A 153 42.17 -40.39 9.34
CA ARG A 153 42.39 -39.98 7.95
C ARG A 153 43.65 -40.64 7.39
N GLY A 154 43.72 -40.83 6.07
CA GLY A 154 44.90 -41.41 5.41
C GLY A 154 45.03 -42.93 5.56
N VAL A 155 43.93 -43.62 5.87
CA VAL A 155 43.90 -45.09 5.86
C VAL A 155 43.85 -45.53 4.39
N PRO A 156 44.86 -46.24 3.86
CA PRO A 156 44.81 -46.74 2.49
C PRO A 156 43.65 -47.72 2.35
N GLU A 157 42.86 -47.58 1.28
CA GLU A 157 41.80 -48.52 0.91
C GLU A 157 42.46 -49.82 0.46
N THR A 158 42.81 -50.70 1.42
CA THR A 158 43.34 -52.02 1.07
C THR A 158 42.20 -52.82 0.45
N GLY A 159 42.29 -53.09 -0.85
CA GLY A 159 41.32 -53.88 -1.59
C GLY A 159 41.02 -55.22 -0.90
N GLY A 160 39.74 -55.48 -0.67
CA GLY A 160 39.29 -56.66 0.05
C GLY A 160 38.18 -56.30 1.01
N GLU A 161 36.95 -56.49 0.54
CA GLU A 161 35.71 -56.38 1.30
C GLU A 161 35.74 -57.33 2.51
N GLU A 162 36.21 -56.87 3.66
CA GLU A 162 35.73 -57.37 4.95
C GLU A 162 36.18 -56.46 6.10
N ASN A 163 35.20 -55.84 6.75
CA ASN A 163 35.31 -55.20 8.05
C ASN A 163 36.38 -54.08 8.20
N GLY A 164 35.94 -52.83 8.04
CA GLY A 164 36.67 -51.61 8.43
C GLY A 164 37.10 -51.51 9.90
N GLY A 165 36.90 -52.55 10.72
CA GLY A 165 37.47 -52.71 12.05
C GLY A 165 38.90 -53.29 12.08
N GLY A 166 39.45 -53.73 10.95
CA GLY A 166 40.79 -54.35 10.88
C GLY A 166 41.95 -53.38 11.15
N PHE A 167 41.88 -52.15 10.63
CA PHE A 167 42.94 -51.16 10.76
C PHE A 167 43.19 -50.74 12.22
N GLY A 168 42.11 -50.47 12.95
CA GLY A 168 42.18 -50.07 14.35
C GLY A 168 42.73 -51.15 15.27
N ARG A 169 42.52 -52.45 14.96
CA ARG A 169 43.02 -53.56 15.77
C ARG A 169 44.49 -53.90 15.51
N LYS A 170 44.95 -53.81 14.25
CA LYS A 170 46.32 -54.21 13.89
C LYS A 170 47.40 -53.18 14.26
N ARG A 171 47.13 -51.87 14.12
CA ARG A 171 48.15 -50.82 14.37
C ARG A 171 48.09 -50.16 15.75
N ARG A 172 47.03 -50.41 16.54
CA ARG A 172 46.90 -49.80 17.88
C ARG A 172 47.99 -50.21 18.87
N PRO A 173 48.36 -51.50 19.01
CA PRO A 173 49.39 -51.90 19.97
C PRO A 173 50.74 -51.25 19.70
N ASP A 174 51.06 -51.04 18.41
CA ASP A 174 52.33 -50.46 17.98
C ASP A 174 52.42 -48.95 18.25
N ILE A 175 51.28 -48.24 18.30
CA ILE A 175 51.24 -46.77 18.45
C ILE A 175 50.96 -46.37 19.91
N LEU A 176 50.13 -47.14 20.61
CA LEU A 176 49.75 -46.89 21.99
C LEU A 176 50.31 -48.04 22.80
N ASN A 177 51.37 -47.79 23.57
CA ASN A 177 51.98 -48.72 24.53
C ASN A 177 50.96 -49.13 25.61
N SER A 178 50.02 -50.00 25.24
CA SER A 178 48.76 -50.22 25.94
C SER A 178 48.87 -51.52 26.74
N ASN A 179 49.20 -51.36 28.02
CA ASN A 179 49.18 -52.43 29.01
C ASN A 179 47.72 -52.82 29.32
N GLY A 180 47.15 -53.72 28.52
CA GLY A 180 46.03 -54.60 28.95
C GLY A 180 44.62 -54.01 29.06
N HIS A 181 44.34 -52.78 28.60
CA HIS A 181 42.96 -52.28 28.58
C HIS A 181 42.18 -52.77 27.35
N THR A 182 41.16 -53.61 27.57
CA THR A 182 40.20 -54.01 26.52
C THR A 182 39.22 -52.88 26.23
N GLU A 183 39.54 -52.02 25.26
CA GLU A 183 38.60 -51.00 24.80
C GLU A 183 37.49 -51.59 23.92
N LEU A 184 36.24 -51.37 24.30
CA LEU A 184 35.05 -51.78 23.56
C LEU A 184 34.75 -50.78 22.43
N LEU A 185 35.29 -51.03 21.24
CA LEU A 185 34.88 -50.31 20.03
C LEU A 185 33.43 -50.68 19.69
N THR A 186 32.49 -49.75 19.90
CA THR A 186 31.07 -50.01 19.68
C THR A 186 30.70 -50.11 18.19
N ARG A 187 31.28 -49.26 17.34
CA ARG A 187 31.01 -49.26 15.88
C ARG A 187 32.11 -48.52 15.13
N ALA A 188 32.53 -49.06 13.99
CA ALA A 188 33.36 -48.35 13.00
C ALA A 188 32.66 -48.36 11.65
N HIS A 189 32.68 -47.24 10.93
CA HIS A 189 32.15 -47.14 9.58
C HIS A 189 32.99 -46.13 8.79
N LEU A 190 33.14 -46.40 7.49
CA LEU A 190 33.63 -45.39 6.56
C LEU A 190 32.54 -44.33 6.40
N LYS A 191 32.93 -43.06 6.45
CA LYS A 191 31.99 -41.97 6.17
C LYS A 191 31.84 -41.88 4.64
N THR A 192 30.69 -42.29 4.11
CA THR A 192 30.38 -42.10 2.69
C THR A 192 30.16 -40.60 2.46
N ASP A 193 31.03 -39.98 1.68
CA ASP A 193 30.94 -38.57 1.34
C ASP A 193 29.80 -38.37 0.32
N ARG A 194 28.55 -38.29 0.79
CA ARG A 194 27.44 -37.84 -0.06
C ARG A 194 27.48 -36.32 -0.13
N GLY A 195 28.37 -35.79 -0.98
CA GLY A 195 28.33 -34.39 -1.37
C GLY A 195 29.69 -33.77 -1.66
N THR A 196 30.34 -34.19 -2.74
CA THR A 196 31.04 -33.33 -3.72
C THR A 196 31.70 -34.23 -4.77
N SER A 197 30.94 -34.66 -5.78
CA SER A 197 31.54 -35.09 -7.04
C SER A 197 31.98 -33.84 -7.80
N SER A 198 33.16 -33.32 -7.48
CA SER A 198 33.90 -32.42 -8.37
C SER A 198 35.38 -32.50 -8.05
N ALA A 199 36.16 -32.71 -9.10
CA ALA A 199 37.57 -33.04 -9.12
C ALA A 199 38.44 -32.17 -8.22
N ALA A 200 39.23 -32.81 -7.37
CA ALA A 200 40.48 -32.26 -6.83
C ALA A 200 41.59 -33.31 -6.97
N SER A 201 41.93 -33.60 -8.23
CA SER A 201 43.22 -34.19 -8.58
C SER A 201 44.26 -33.07 -8.55
N THR A 202 44.99 -32.93 -7.44
CA THR A 202 46.29 -32.27 -7.43
C THR A 202 47.24 -32.95 -6.45
N PRO A 203 48.30 -33.61 -6.92
CA PRO A 203 49.43 -33.99 -6.09
C PRO A 203 50.31 -32.74 -5.85
N SER A 204 50.62 -32.43 -4.59
CA SER A 204 51.58 -31.37 -4.25
C SER A 204 53.02 -31.92 -4.26
N PRO A 205 54.01 -31.12 -4.69
CA PRO A 205 55.34 -31.61 -5.05
C PRO A 205 56.25 -31.88 -3.85
N LEU A 206 57.18 -32.82 -4.06
CA LEU A 206 58.34 -33.11 -3.24
C LEU A 206 59.17 -31.84 -3.02
N LYS A 207 59.37 -31.45 -1.75
CA LYS A 207 60.46 -30.56 -1.36
C LYS A 207 61.73 -31.39 -1.25
N THR A 208 62.63 -31.28 -2.22
CA THR A 208 64.04 -31.65 -2.03
C THR A 208 64.79 -30.48 -1.42
N LEU A 209 65.34 -30.71 -0.24
CA LEU A 209 66.41 -29.93 0.38
C LEU A 209 67.70 -30.11 -0.43
N SER A 210 68.33 -29.02 -0.84
CA SER A 210 69.80 -28.78 -0.86
C SER A 210 70.03 -27.31 -1.19
#